data_AF-A0A529HWQ3-F1
#
_entry.id   AF-A0A529HWQ3-F1
#
_cell.length_a   1.000
_cell.length_b   1.000
_cell.length_c   1.000
_cell.angle_alpha   90.00
_cell.angle_beta   90.00
_cell.angle_gamma   90.00
#
_symmetry.space_group_name_H-M   'P 1'
#
loop_
_entity.id
_entity.type
_entity.pdbx_description
1 polymer ?
#
loop_
_entity_poly.entity_id
_entity_poly.type
_entity_poly.pdbx_seq_one_letter_code
_entity_poly.pdbx_strand_id
1 'polypeptide(L)' 'MTHYIGVLDGADNVWGIRVPDLPGCHGGGASPE' A
#
# COMPACT_ATOMS: atom_id res chain seq x y z
N MET A 1 19.25 2.48 7.50
CA MET A 1 18.16 3.08 6.70
C MET A 1 17.21 1.96 6.34
N THR A 2 15.98 1.98 6.84
CA THR A 2 15.05 0.85 6.70
C THR A 2 14.21 1.03 5.44
N HIS A 3 14.19 0.02 4.58
CA HIS A 3 13.35 -0.03 3.38
C HIS A 3 12.29 -1.10 3.57
N TYR A 4 11.07 -0.80 3.14
CA TYR A 4 9.96 -1.74 3.14
C TYR A 4 9.45 -1.91 1.71
N ILE A 5 9.02 -3.12 1.37
CA ILE A 5 8.36 -3.39 0.10
C ILE A 5 6.86 -3.41 0.34
N GLY A 6 6.13 -2.53 -0.35
CA GLY A 6 4.68 -2.50 -0.33
C GLY A 6 4.10 -3.17 -1.58
N VAL A 7 2.92 -3.77 -1.44
CA VAL A 7 2.10 -4.18 -2.59
C VAL A 7 1.06 -3.09 -2.81
N LEU A 8 1.05 -2.48 -3.99
CA LEU A 8 -0.05 -1.65 -4.46
C LEU A 8 -1.08 -2.52 -5.18
N ASP A 9 -2.35 -2.35 -4.82
CA ASP A 9 -3.48 -2.96 -5.50
C ASP A 9 -4.52 -1.87 -5.81
N GLY A 10 -4.96 -1.79 -7.06
CA GLY A 10 -5.88 -0.76 -7.54
C GLY A 10 -7.24 -1.37 -7.89
N ALA A 11 -8.29 -0.94 -7.21
CA ALA A 11 -9.67 -1.37 -7.47
C ALA A 11 -10.66 -0.21 -7.28
N ASP A 12 -11.68 -0.13 -8.14
CA ASP A 12 -12.77 0.86 -8.03
C ASP A 12 -12.30 2.32 -7.84
N ASN A 13 -11.27 2.72 -8.58
CA ASN A 13 -10.68 4.06 -8.52
C ASN A 13 -9.97 4.40 -7.19
N VAL A 14 -9.63 3.38 -6.39
CA VAL A 14 -8.88 3.49 -5.14
C VAL A 14 -7.65 2.60 -5.21
N TRP A 15 -6.52 3.12 -4.74
CA TRP A 15 -5.26 2.41 -4.59
C TRP A 15 -5.07 2.03 -3.14
N GLY A 16 -5.07 0.74 -2.85
CA GLY A 16 -4.68 0.18 -1.57
C GLY A 16 -3.20 -0.15 -1.54
N ILE A 17 -2.54 0.10 -0.41
CA ILE A 17 -1.19 -0.40 -0.13
C ILE A 17 -1.19 -1.24 1.13
N ARG A 18 -0.43 -2.33 1.11
CA ARG A 18 -0.12 -3.13 2.31
C ARG A 18 1.37 -3.44 2.37
N VAL A 19 1.93 -3.43 3.58
CA VAL A 19 3.34 -3.81 3.82
C VAL A 19 3.36 -5.21 4.46
N PRO A 20 3.80 -6.26 3.75
CA PRO A 20 3.76 -7.63 4.27
C PRO A 20 4.59 -7.82 5.53
N ASP A 21 5.71 -7.10 5.62
CA ASP A 21 6.64 -7.15 6.76
C ASP A 21 6.08 -6.45 8.02
N LEU A 22 4.98 -5.70 7.87
CA LEU A 22 4.32 -4.98 8.97
C LEU A 22 2.81 -5.23 8.93
N PRO A 23 2.34 -6.37 9.47
CA PRO A 23 0.93 -6.71 9.51
C PRO A 23 0.09 -5.59 10.14
N GLY A 24 -0.96 -5.15 9.45
CA GLY A 24 -1.82 -4.05 9.87
C GLY A 24 -1.42 -2.67 9.34
N CYS A 25 -0.26 -2.55 8.69
CA CYS A 25 0.11 -1.33 7.98
C CYS A 25 -0.52 -1.31 6.59
N HIS A 26 -1.65 -0.60 6.48
CA HIS A 26 -2.41 -0.43 5.25
C HIS A 26 -2.64 1.07 4.97
N GLY A 27 -2.66 1.43 3.69
CA GLY A 27 -2.96 2.79 3.23
C GLY A 27 -3.90 2.78 2.04
N GLY A 28 -4.57 3.90 1.79
CA GLY A 28 -5.51 4.07 0.69
C GLY A 28 -5.37 5.45 0.05
N GLY A 29 -5.38 5.52 -1.28
CA GLY A 29 -5.26 6.77 -2.04
C GLY A 29 -6.16 6.78 -3.28
N ALA A 30 -6.48 7.99 -3.75
CA ALA A 30 -7.17 8.16 -5.04
C ALA A 30 -6.21 7.97 -6.24
N SER A 31 -4.91 8.03 -5.98
CA SER A 31 -3.85 7.85 -6.96
C SER A 31 -2.72 6.97 -6.39
N PRO A 32 -1.88 6.38 -7.25
CA PRO A 32 -0.84 5.43 -6.82
C PRO A 32 0.44 6.09 -6.28
N GLU A 33 0.61 7.40 -6.48
CA GLU A 33 1.72 8.20 -5.92
C GLU A 33 1.55 8.57 -4.44
#